data_AF-A0A6I5ZN55-F1
#
_entry.id   AF-A0A6I5ZN55-F1
#
_cell.length_a   1.000
_cell.length_b   1.000
_cell.length_c   1.000
_cell.angle_alpha   90.00
_cell.angle_beta   90.00
_cell.angle_gamma   90.00
#
_symmetry.space_group_name_H-M   'P 1'
#
loop_
_entity.id
_entity.type
_entity.pdbx_description
1 polymer ?
#
loop_
_entity_poly.entity_id
_entity_poly.type
_entity_poly.pdbx_seq_one_letter_code
_entity_poly.pdbx_strand_id
1 'polypeptide(L)'
;MENKYRVSKEMITRDWPALVVLGAMLVAGILVYPHLPDLVPAHWNFRGEVDNYFSRFWGAFALPLMTGGIYLLMLFIPYLDPKRENYPRFELAYRVVRLGLVFFLAVLHTTVLVVALGGPASLVNRVVPLAVGILFILIGNYLPQARFNYFFGVRTPWTLASEEVWRRTHRFSGYAFILAGFMFVVAAFLPPPANFILGIAGPAIAVGGTIVYSYLALRQVAR
;
A
#
# COMPACT_ATOMS: atom_id res chain seq x y z
N MET A 1 -34.12 -4.67 -1.13
CA MET A 1 -33.10 -4.55 -2.19
C MET A 1 -31.75 -4.81 -1.54
N GLU A 2 -31.07 -5.90 -1.90
CA GLU A 2 -29.74 -6.22 -1.33
C GLU A 2 -28.79 -5.06 -1.62
N ASN A 3 -28.16 -4.52 -0.56
CA ASN A 3 -27.19 -3.43 -0.65
C ASN A 3 -25.87 -3.99 -1.23
N LYS A 4 -25.85 -4.26 -2.54
CA LYS A 4 -24.70 -4.78 -3.27
C LYS A 4 -23.74 -3.63 -3.57
N TYR A 5 -22.43 -3.91 -3.53
CA TYR A 5 -21.41 -2.93 -3.89
C TYR A 5 -21.68 -2.33 -5.27
N ARG A 6 -21.67 -0.99 -5.32
CA ARG A 6 -21.78 -0.23 -6.55
C ARG A 6 -20.99 1.07 -6.39
N VAL A 7 -20.18 1.38 -7.40
CA VAL A 7 -19.53 2.68 -7.53
C VAL A 7 -20.63 3.72 -7.75
N SER A 8 -20.85 4.54 -6.73
CA SER A 8 -21.87 5.60 -6.72
C SER A 8 -21.20 6.98 -6.84
N LYS A 9 -21.99 8.00 -7.22
CA LYS A 9 -21.52 9.39 -7.20
C LYS A 9 -21.00 9.79 -5.82
N GLU A 10 -21.71 9.37 -4.76
CA GLU A 10 -21.33 9.66 -3.38
C GLU A 10 -19.95 9.07 -3.00
N MET A 11 -19.67 7.84 -3.46
CA MET A 11 -18.36 7.20 -3.25
C MET A 11 -17.25 8.00 -3.95
N ILE A 12 -17.46 8.40 -5.20
CA ILE A 12 -16.48 9.19 -5.97
C ILE A 12 -16.29 10.57 -5.32
N THR A 13 -17.36 11.23 -4.86
CA THR A 13 -17.23 12.52 -4.17
C THR A 13 -16.48 12.40 -2.85
N ARG A 14 -16.61 11.28 -2.13
CA ARG A 14 -15.84 11.00 -0.90
C ARG A 14 -14.35 10.73 -1.20
N ASP A 15 -14.04 10.29 -2.42
CA ASP A 15 -12.68 10.03 -2.88
C ASP A 15 -11.98 11.28 -3.46
N TRP A 16 -12.60 12.47 -3.36
CA TRP A 16 -12.01 13.72 -3.85
C TRP A 16 -10.53 13.93 -3.44
N PRO A 17 -10.04 13.55 -2.24
CA PRO A 17 -8.63 13.74 -1.91
C PRO A 17 -7.71 12.90 -2.80
N ALA A 18 -8.09 11.66 -3.12
CA ALA A 18 -7.33 10.81 -4.05
C ALA A 18 -7.28 11.43 -5.44
N LEU A 19 -8.42 11.96 -5.91
CA LEU A 19 -8.52 12.58 -7.25
C LEU A 19 -7.68 13.86 -7.34
N VAL A 20 -7.70 14.70 -6.29
CA VAL A 20 -6.87 15.90 -6.21
C VAL A 20 -5.39 15.53 -6.19
N VAL A 21 -4.99 14.54 -5.38
CA VAL A 21 -3.60 14.07 -5.33
C VAL A 21 -3.15 13.49 -6.66
N LEU A 22 -3.97 12.66 -7.31
CA LEU A 22 -3.65 12.09 -8.62
C LEU A 22 -3.53 13.18 -9.69
N GLY A 23 -4.43 14.17 -9.68
CA GLY A 23 -4.33 15.35 -10.54
C GLY A 23 -3.04 16.13 -10.28
N ALA A 24 -2.69 16.36 -9.02
CA ALA A 24 -1.45 17.04 -8.63
C ALA A 24 -0.20 16.28 -9.10
N MET A 25 -0.19 14.95 -9.00
CA MET A 25 0.89 14.12 -9.52
C MET A 25 1.08 14.27 -11.04
N LEU A 26 -0.02 14.27 -11.80
CA LEU A 26 0.03 14.47 -13.25
C LEU A 26 0.51 15.89 -13.62
N VAL A 27 -0.02 16.91 -12.94
CA VAL A 27 0.38 18.31 -13.13
C VAL A 27 1.86 18.50 -12.78
N ALA A 28 2.32 17.97 -11.65
CA ALA A 28 3.73 18.02 -11.26
C ALA A 28 4.61 17.34 -12.31
N GLY A 29 4.20 16.16 -12.82
CA GLY A 29 4.89 15.47 -13.91
C GLY A 29 5.02 16.35 -15.16
N ILE A 30 3.95 17.02 -15.59
CA ILE A 30 3.94 17.91 -16.75
C ILE A 30 4.85 19.13 -16.53
N LEU A 31 4.75 19.80 -15.38
CA LEU A 31 5.53 21.01 -15.08
C LEU A 31 7.03 20.73 -14.97
N VAL A 32 7.39 19.58 -14.39
CA VAL A 32 8.77 19.17 -14.15
C VAL A 32 9.38 18.51 -15.39
N TYR A 33 8.57 17.95 -16.30
CA TYR A 33 9.02 17.20 -17.48
C TYR A 33 10.15 17.87 -18.28
N PRO A 34 10.10 19.18 -18.61
CA PRO A 34 11.16 19.84 -19.40
C PRO A 34 12.51 19.94 -18.66
N HIS A 35 12.49 19.84 -17.33
CA HIS A 35 13.65 19.99 -16.46
C HIS A 35 14.25 18.64 -16.06
N LEU A 36 13.60 17.52 -16.40
CA LEU A 36 14.09 16.19 -16.06
C LEU A 36 15.27 15.79 -16.96
N PRO A 37 16.27 15.09 -16.41
CA PRO A 37 17.31 14.45 -17.22
C PRO A 37 16.71 13.39 -18.16
N ASP A 38 17.48 12.99 -19.17
CA ASP A 38 17.06 11.92 -20.09
C ASP A 38 16.91 10.57 -19.36
N LEU A 39 17.71 10.37 -18.30
CA LEU A 39 17.69 9.20 -17.42
C LEU A 39 17.26 9.61 -16.01
N VAL A 40 16.12 9.08 -15.56
CA VAL A 40 15.54 9.34 -14.25
C VAL A 40 15.72 8.09 -13.37
N PRO A 41 16.22 8.21 -12.12
CA PRO A 41 16.33 7.07 -11.20
C PRO A 41 15.03 6.28 -11.06
N ALA A 42 15.12 4.96 -11.23
CA ALA A 42 13.97 4.05 -11.19
C ALA A 42 14.06 3.00 -10.05
N HIS A 43 15.27 2.64 -9.65
CA HIS A 43 15.49 1.65 -8.60
C HIS A 43 16.74 2.01 -7.78
N TRP A 44 16.73 1.58 -6.51
CA TRP A 44 17.82 1.74 -5.56
C TRP A 44 18.19 0.38 -4.99
N ASN A 45 19.48 0.08 -4.98
CA ASN A 45 20.00 -1.15 -4.38
C ASN A 45 19.92 -1.12 -2.83
N PHE A 46 20.31 -2.21 -2.18
CA PHE A 46 20.31 -2.31 -0.71
C PHE A 46 21.28 -1.34 0.00
N ARG A 47 22.22 -0.72 -0.75
CA ARG A 47 23.12 0.34 -0.25
C ARG A 47 22.52 1.74 -0.43
N GLY A 48 21.36 1.85 -1.05
CA GLY A 48 20.70 3.13 -1.34
C GLY A 48 21.29 3.87 -2.55
N GLU A 49 21.98 3.16 -3.43
CA GLU A 49 22.55 3.71 -4.67
C GLU A 49 21.62 3.40 -5.85
N VAL A 50 21.55 4.31 -6.83
CA VAL A 50 20.74 4.10 -8.03
C VAL A 50 21.42 3.09 -8.95
N ASP A 51 20.75 1.97 -9.23
CA ASP A 51 21.26 0.90 -10.08
C ASP A 51 20.40 0.66 -11.33
N ASN A 52 19.25 1.35 -11.45
CA ASN A 52 18.39 1.30 -12.64
C ASN A 52 17.73 2.66 -12.92
N TYR A 53 17.43 2.92 -14.19
CA TYR A 53 16.91 4.20 -14.68
C TYR A 53 15.74 4.01 -15.65
N PHE A 54 14.85 5.00 -15.67
CA PHE A 54 13.80 5.16 -16.67
C PHE A 54 14.19 6.24 -17.67
N SER A 55 13.61 6.18 -18.88
CA SER A 55 13.54 7.34 -19.77
C SER A 55 12.80 8.48 -19.08
N ARG A 56 13.09 9.74 -19.46
CA ARG A 56 12.37 10.95 -19.00
C ARG A 56 10.86 10.79 -18.87
N PHE A 57 10.19 10.19 -19.88
CA PHE A 57 8.74 9.93 -19.86
C PHE A 57 8.30 9.04 -18.70
N TRP A 58 8.90 7.86 -18.60
CA TRP A 58 8.59 6.93 -17.53
C TRP A 58 8.99 7.45 -16.15
N GLY A 59 10.08 8.23 -16.06
CA GLY A 59 10.45 8.92 -14.82
C GLY A 59 9.39 9.91 -14.32
N ALA A 60 8.77 10.66 -15.24
CA ALA A 60 7.73 11.63 -14.90
C ALA A 60 6.37 10.99 -14.61
N PHE A 61 5.99 9.96 -15.37
CA PHE A 61 4.59 9.51 -15.43
C PHE A 61 4.34 8.06 -14.97
N ALA A 62 5.35 7.22 -14.75
CA ALA A 62 5.12 5.83 -14.33
C ALA A 62 4.33 5.75 -13.02
N LEU A 63 4.73 6.49 -11.98
CA LEU A 63 4.06 6.46 -10.67
C LEU A 63 2.65 7.09 -10.71
N PRO A 64 2.40 8.24 -11.36
CA PRO A 64 1.03 8.75 -11.56
C PRO A 64 0.12 7.77 -12.30
N LEU A 65 0.59 7.17 -13.39
CA LEU A 65 -0.19 6.20 -14.18
C LEU A 65 -0.48 4.93 -13.38
N MET A 66 0.53 4.40 -12.67
CA MET A 66 0.35 3.26 -11.78
C MET A 66 -0.63 3.57 -10.65
N THR A 67 -0.57 4.77 -10.08
CA THR A 67 -1.50 5.22 -9.02
C THR A 67 -2.93 5.29 -9.53
N GLY A 68 -3.14 5.86 -10.72
CA GLY A 68 -4.44 5.86 -11.38
C GLY A 68 -4.94 4.43 -11.66
N GLY A 69 -4.07 3.56 -12.16
CA GLY A 69 -4.36 2.14 -12.38
C GLY A 69 -4.78 1.41 -11.10
N ILE A 70 -4.04 1.57 -10.01
CA ILE A 70 -4.36 0.97 -8.71
C ILE A 70 -5.68 1.54 -8.15
N TYR A 71 -5.88 2.85 -8.24
CA TYR A 71 -7.11 3.51 -7.80
C TYR A 71 -8.33 2.94 -8.52
N LEU A 72 -8.29 2.87 -9.85
CA LEU A 72 -9.35 2.30 -10.67
C LEU A 72 -9.52 0.80 -10.39
N LEU A 73 -8.42 0.05 -10.28
CA LEU A 73 -8.46 -1.36 -9.91
C LEU A 73 -9.20 -1.54 -8.59
N MET A 74 -8.89 -0.77 -7.54
CA MET A 74 -9.61 -0.86 -6.27
C MET A 74 -11.05 -0.35 -6.33
N LEU A 75 -11.43 0.51 -7.28
CA LEU A 75 -12.84 0.84 -7.46
C LEU A 75 -13.62 -0.29 -8.14
N PHE A 76 -12.99 -1.02 -9.06
CA PHE A 76 -13.71 -1.95 -9.94
C PHE A 76 -13.50 -3.43 -9.60
N ILE A 77 -12.42 -3.80 -8.92
CA ILE A 77 -12.16 -5.19 -8.53
C ILE A 77 -13.27 -5.82 -7.68
N PRO A 78 -14.02 -5.10 -6.81
CA PRO A 78 -15.11 -5.71 -6.07
C PRO A 78 -16.25 -6.19 -6.97
N TYR A 79 -16.39 -5.70 -8.21
CA TYR A 79 -17.40 -6.24 -9.13
C TYR A 79 -17.12 -7.68 -9.55
N LEU A 80 -15.86 -8.12 -9.50
CA LEU A 80 -15.41 -9.47 -9.78
C LEU A 80 -15.49 -10.39 -8.56
N ASP A 81 -15.73 -9.84 -7.37
CA ASP A 81 -15.82 -10.60 -6.12
C ASP A 81 -17.18 -11.29 -5.99
N PRO A 82 -17.24 -12.63 -5.86
CA PRO A 82 -18.49 -13.33 -5.58
C PRO A 82 -19.16 -12.89 -4.28
N LYS A 83 -18.40 -12.28 -3.35
CA LYS A 83 -18.85 -11.77 -2.04
C LYS A 83 -18.91 -10.25 -1.99
N ARG A 84 -19.17 -9.60 -3.13
CA ARG A 84 -19.21 -8.13 -3.22
C ARG A 84 -20.26 -7.46 -2.32
N GLU A 85 -21.30 -8.17 -1.91
CA GLU A 85 -22.29 -7.73 -0.91
C GLU A 85 -21.68 -7.42 0.47
N ASN A 86 -20.47 -7.91 0.76
CA ASN A 86 -19.78 -7.62 2.01
C ASN A 86 -19.05 -6.27 2.01
N TYR A 87 -18.70 -5.69 0.85
CA TYR A 87 -17.90 -4.45 0.77
C TYR A 87 -18.55 -3.24 1.47
N PRO A 88 -19.87 -3.00 1.36
CA PRO A 88 -20.52 -1.91 2.12
C PRO A 88 -20.35 -2.04 3.63
N ARG A 89 -20.16 -3.25 4.17
CA ARG A 89 -19.96 -3.49 5.62
C ARG A 89 -18.58 -3.09 6.13
N PHE A 90 -17.63 -2.80 5.23
CA PHE A 90 -16.29 -2.32 5.57
C PHE A 90 -15.83 -1.20 4.63
N GLU A 91 -16.77 -0.40 4.09
CA GLU A 91 -16.49 0.66 3.11
C GLU A 91 -15.41 1.62 3.62
N LEU A 92 -15.47 2.00 4.90
CA LEU A 92 -14.49 2.90 5.50
C LEU A 92 -13.07 2.32 5.44
N ALA A 93 -12.88 1.07 5.89
CA ALA A 93 -11.59 0.40 5.85
C ALA A 93 -11.06 0.30 4.42
N TYR A 94 -11.92 -0.11 3.48
CA TYR A 94 -11.53 -0.24 2.07
C TYR A 94 -11.13 1.10 1.44
N ARG A 95 -11.91 2.16 1.71
CA ARG A 95 -11.65 3.51 1.23
C ARG A 95 -10.38 4.10 1.84
N VAL A 96 -10.16 3.92 3.15
CA VAL A 96 -8.97 4.43 3.83
C VAL A 96 -7.71 3.76 3.29
N VAL A 97 -7.73 2.44 3.05
CA VAL A 97 -6.59 1.76 2.41
C VAL A 97 -6.39 2.23 0.97
N ARG A 98 -7.46 2.42 0.19
CA ARG A 98 -7.38 2.97 -1.17
C ARG A 98 -6.74 4.36 -1.19
N LEU A 99 -7.22 5.28 -0.34
CA LEU A 99 -6.64 6.62 -0.19
C LEU A 99 -5.18 6.54 0.28
N GLY A 100 -4.90 5.72 1.30
CA GLY A 100 -3.55 5.53 1.84
C GLY A 100 -2.55 5.09 0.78
N LEU A 101 -2.95 4.18 -0.12
CA LEU A 101 -2.12 3.78 -1.26
C LEU A 101 -1.86 4.93 -2.25
N VAL A 102 -2.87 5.74 -2.55
CA VAL A 102 -2.69 6.92 -3.43
C VAL A 102 -1.71 7.92 -2.81
N PHE A 103 -1.89 8.27 -1.52
CA PHE A 103 -0.98 9.18 -0.82
C PHE A 103 0.44 8.61 -0.72
N PHE A 104 0.58 7.32 -0.43
CA PHE A 104 1.88 6.63 -0.40
C PHE A 104 2.60 6.75 -1.75
N LEU A 105 1.93 6.45 -2.85
CA LEU A 105 2.52 6.55 -4.20
C LEU A 105 2.82 7.99 -4.60
N ALA A 106 2.02 8.97 -4.14
CA ALA A 106 2.31 10.38 -4.34
C ALA A 106 3.58 10.83 -3.61
N VAL A 107 3.82 10.34 -2.39
CA VAL A 107 5.06 10.58 -1.64
C VAL A 107 6.25 9.98 -2.39
N LEU A 108 6.14 8.75 -2.89
CA LEU A 108 7.19 8.14 -3.73
C LEU A 108 7.46 8.97 -4.98
N HIS A 109 6.41 9.38 -5.70
CA HIS A 109 6.54 10.16 -6.93
C HIS A 109 7.24 11.50 -6.68
N THR A 110 6.83 12.21 -5.64
CA THR A 110 7.47 13.47 -5.24
C THR A 110 8.94 13.24 -4.90
N THR A 111 9.27 12.16 -4.18
CA THR A 111 10.65 11.83 -3.82
C THR A 111 11.51 11.55 -5.05
N VAL A 112 10.99 10.78 -6.02
CA VAL A 112 11.69 10.50 -7.28
C VAL A 112 11.94 11.78 -8.06
N LEU A 113 10.93 12.65 -8.21
CA LEU A 113 11.09 13.93 -8.91
C LEU A 113 12.11 14.85 -8.24
N VAL A 114 12.10 14.94 -6.91
CA VAL A 114 13.08 15.74 -6.16
C VAL A 114 14.50 15.24 -6.39
N VAL A 115 14.73 13.93 -6.33
CA VAL A 115 16.06 13.35 -6.58
C VAL A 115 16.47 13.52 -8.04
N ALA A 116 15.56 13.35 -8.99
CA ALA A 116 15.82 13.53 -10.42
C ALA A 116 16.21 14.98 -10.77
N LEU A 117 15.73 15.96 -10.01
CA LEU A 117 16.06 17.38 -10.15
C LEU A 117 17.32 17.80 -9.38
N GLY A 118 18.14 16.85 -8.91
CA GLY A 118 19.39 17.13 -8.20
C GLY A 118 19.27 17.19 -6.68
N GLY A 119 18.13 16.78 -6.11
CA GLY A 119 17.97 16.61 -4.68
C GLY A 119 18.83 15.47 -4.12
N PRO A 120 19.05 15.41 -2.79
CA PRO A 120 19.90 14.39 -2.18
C PRO A 120 19.34 12.98 -2.38
N ALA A 121 20.14 12.07 -2.95
CA ALA A 121 19.75 10.66 -3.13
C ALA A 121 19.41 9.97 -1.78
N SER A 122 20.02 10.42 -0.69
CA SER A 122 19.75 9.94 0.67
C SER A 122 18.32 10.21 1.16
N LEU A 123 17.57 11.09 0.49
CA LEU A 123 16.16 11.35 0.79
C LEU A 123 15.33 10.06 0.66
N VAL A 124 15.61 9.24 -0.36
CA VAL A 124 14.90 7.96 -0.60
C VAL A 124 15.06 7.02 0.58
N ASN A 125 16.27 6.92 1.13
CA ASN A 125 16.61 6.04 2.25
C ASN A 125 15.86 6.38 3.55
N ARG A 126 15.32 7.60 3.66
CA ARG A 126 14.56 8.06 4.83
C ARG A 126 13.07 8.10 4.54
N VAL A 127 12.67 8.70 3.43
CA VAL A 127 11.26 8.95 3.09
C VAL A 127 10.56 7.65 2.74
N VAL A 128 11.20 6.74 1.99
CA VAL A 128 10.55 5.49 1.57
C VAL A 128 10.22 4.59 2.77
N PRO A 129 11.18 4.25 3.68
CA PRO A 129 10.83 3.43 4.84
C PRO A 129 9.78 4.10 5.73
N LEU A 130 9.85 5.42 5.92
CA LEU A 130 8.86 6.17 6.70
C LEU A 130 7.45 6.08 6.08
N ALA A 131 7.33 6.29 4.77
CA ALA A 131 6.08 6.22 4.05
C ALA A 131 5.50 4.80 4.05
N VAL A 132 6.34 3.78 3.86
CA VAL A 132 5.94 2.37 3.98
C VAL A 132 5.47 2.06 5.40
N GLY A 133 6.18 2.53 6.43
CA GLY A 133 5.82 2.32 7.82
C GLY A 133 4.46 2.89 8.19
N ILE A 134 4.18 4.14 7.76
CA ILE A 134 2.88 4.78 7.93
C ILE A 134 1.78 4.00 7.20
N LEU A 135 2.04 3.55 5.96
CA LEU A 135 1.08 2.73 5.22
C LEU A 135 0.78 1.40 5.93
N PHE A 136 1.79 0.73 6.48
CA PHE A 136 1.63 -0.52 7.23
C PHE A 136 0.82 -0.32 8.51
N ILE A 137 1.07 0.77 9.25
CA ILE A 137 0.26 1.13 10.44
C ILE A 137 -1.18 1.38 10.03
N LEU A 138 -1.41 2.15 8.95
CA LEU A 138 -2.74 2.42 8.43
C LEU A 138 -3.46 1.13 8.03
N ILE A 139 -2.83 0.26 7.24
CA ILE A 139 -3.41 -1.01 6.83
C ILE A 139 -3.71 -1.87 8.06
N GLY A 140 -2.75 -2.03 8.97
CA GLY A 140 -2.91 -2.84 10.18
C GLY A 140 -4.05 -2.36 11.08
N ASN A 141 -4.27 -1.04 11.17
CA ASN A 141 -5.37 -0.48 11.96
C ASN A 141 -6.76 -0.81 11.38
N TYR A 142 -6.88 -0.92 10.06
CA TYR A 142 -8.16 -1.16 9.38
C TYR A 142 -8.37 -2.62 8.95
N LEU A 143 -7.32 -3.43 8.93
CA LEU A 143 -7.39 -4.84 8.55
C LEU A 143 -8.41 -5.66 9.36
N PRO A 144 -8.56 -5.50 10.69
CA PRO A 144 -9.56 -6.23 11.47
C PRO A 144 -11.02 -5.94 11.08
N GLN A 145 -11.28 -4.83 10.39
CA GLN A 145 -12.63 -4.46 9.92
C GLN A 145 -13.00 -5.14 8.60
N ALA A 146 -12.02 -5.70 7.88
CA ALA A 146 -12.24 -6.36 6.60
C ALA A 146 -13.22 -7.53 6.78
N ARG A 147 -14.32 -7.52 6.01
CA ARG A 147 -15.26 -8.65 5.96
C ARG A 147 -14.80 -9.68 4.95
N PHE A 148 -15.29 -10.90 5.08
CA PHE A 148 -14.95 -12.00 4.21
C PHE A 148 -15.18 -11.64 2.74
N ASN A 149 -14.14 -11.80 1.93
CA ASN A 149 -14.12 -11.48 0.51
C ASN A 149 -12.93 -12.19 -0.16
N TYR A 150 -12.88 -12.20 -1.50
CA TYR A 150 -11.84 -12.92 -2.23
C TYR A 150 -10.72 -12.04 -2.78
N PHE A 151 -10.78 -10.71 -2.64
CA PHE A 151 -9.84 -9.78 -3.29
C PHE A 151 -9.05 -8.83 -2.37
N PHE A 152 -9.45 -8.67 -1.11
CA PHE A 152 -8.91 -7.71 -0.15
C PHE A 152 -8.65 -8.34 1.22
N GLY A 153 -7.43 -8.18 1.73
CA GLY A 153 -7.00 -8.72 3.03
C GLY A 153 -6.11 -9.96 2.91
N VAL A 154 -6.01 -10.71 4.02
CA VAL A 154 -5.20 -11.93 4.14
C VAL A 154 -5.99 -13.12 3.60
N ARG A 155 -5.55 -13.69 2.48
CA ARG A 155 -6.28 -14.71 1.72
C ARG A 155 -5.53 -16.04 1.65
N THR A 156 -5.20 -16.60 2.80
CA THR A 156 -4.67 -17.98 2.88
C THR A 156 -5.81 -18.99 2.67
N PRO A 157 -5.53 -20.24 2.24
CA PRO A 157 -6.54 -21.28 2.13
C PRO A 157 -7.38 -21.43 3.41
N TRP A 158 -6.77 -21.21 4.57
CA TRP A 158 -7.40 -21.32 5.88
C TRP A 158 -8.33 -20.15 6.21
N THR A 159 -7.94 -18.92 5.86
CA THR A 159 -8.84 -17.75 6.02
C THR A 159 -10.05 -17.82 5.09
N LEU A 160 -9.91 -18.43 3.91
CA LEU A 160 -11.01 -18.59 2.95
C LEU A 160 -11.95 -19.75 3.31
N ALA A 161 -11.50 -20.69 4.15
CA ALA A 161 -12.30 -21.83 4.58
C ALA A 161 -13.28 -21.51 5.73
N SER A 162 -13.07 -20.43 6.49
CA SER A 162 -13.90 -20.09 7.65
C SER A 162 -13.90 -18.59 7.95
N GLU A 163 -15.09 -17.99 8.06
CA GLU A 163 -15.24 -16.57 8.45
C GLU A 163 -14.73 -16.30 9.88
N GLU A 164 -14.76 -17.29 10.77
CA GLU A 164 -14.19 -17.19 12.10
C GLU A 164 -12.66 -17.07 12.03
N VAL A 165 -12.02 -17.93 11.23
CA VAL A 165 -10.56 -17.90 10.99
C VAL A 165 -10.16 -16.61 10.30
N TRP A 166 -10.96 -16.13 9.34
CA TRP A 166 -10.80 -14.82 8.72
C TRP A 166 -10.72 -13.72 9.77
N ARG A 167 -11.73 -13.62 10.66
CA ARG A 167 -11.80 -12.55 11.68
C ARG A 167 -10.63 -12.61 12.66
N ARG A 168 -10.30 -13.80 13.16
CA ARG A 168 -9.16 -13.99 14.08
C ARG A 168 -7.84 -13.60 13.42
N THR A 169 -7.62 -14.05 12.19
CA THR A 169 -6.39 -13.76 11.44
C THR A 169 -6.26 -12.27 11.17
N HIS A 170 -7.30 -11.61 10.68
CA HIS A 170 -7.25 -10.17 10.38
C HIS A 170 -7.02 -9.32 11.65
N ARG A 171 -7.54 -9.76 12.80
CA ARG A 171 -7.23 -9.12 14.09
C ARG A 171 -5.75 -9.27 14.47
N PHE A 172 -5.20 -10.48 14.36
CA PHE A 172 -3.78 -10.73 14.60
C PHE A 172 -2.89 -9.94 13.63
N SER A 173 -3.18 -10.03 12.33
CA SER A 173 -2.46 -9.33 11.27
C SER A 173 -2.51 -7.82 11.44
N GLY A 174 -3.61 -7.28 11.98
CA GLY A 174 -3.69 -5.86 12.31
C GLY A 174 -2.57 -5.42 13.25
N TYR A 175 -2.38 -6.13 14.37
CA TYR A 175 -1.28 -5.86 15.30
C TYR A 175 0.09 -6.12 14.66
N ALA A 176 0.25 -7.20 13.91
CA ALA A 176 1.52 -7.55 13.26
C ALA A 176 1.95 -6.48 12.24
N PHE A 177 1.01 -5.95 11.44
CA PHE A 177 1.28 -4.90 10.46
C PHE A 177 1.58 -3.56 11.12
N ILE A 178 0.89 -3.22 12.22
CA ILE A 178 1.22 -2.02 13.02
C ILE A 178 2.65 -2.12 13.55
N LEU A 179 3.03 -3.27 14.15
CA LEU A 179 4.39 -3.48 14.67
C LEU A 179 5.44 -3.40 13.56
N ALA A 180 5.21 -4.05 12.42
CA ALA A 180 6.09 -3.95 11.26
C ALA A 180 6.20 -2.51 10.73
N GLY A 181 5.11 -1.76 10.75
CA GLY A 181 5.12 -0.34 10.38
C GLY A 181 5.95 0.51 11.33
N PHE A 182 5.88 0.27 12.65
CA PHE A 182 6.79 0.92 13.60
C PHE A 182 8.26 0.53 13.36
N MET A 183 8.54 -0.73 13.04
CA MET A 183 9.90 -1.16 12.69
C MET A 183 10.43 -0.43 11.45
N PHE A 184 9.59 -0.18 10.45
CA PHE A 184 9.93 0.66 9.29
C PHE A 184 10.22 2.12 9.66
N VAL A 185 9.40 2.71 10.53
CA VAL A 185 9.64 4.07 11.02
C VAL A 185 10.99 4.15 11.73
N VAL A 186 11.30 3.19 12.61
CA VAL A 186 12.60 3.12 13.27
C VAL A 186 13.73 2.91 12.26
N ALA A 187 13.54 2.01 11.29
CA ALA A 187 14.52 1.73 10.24
C ALA A 187 14.91 2.98 9.43
N ALA A 188 13.99 3.92 9.23
CA ALA A 188 14.25 5.19 8.52
C ALA A 188 15.35 6.05 9.18
N PHE A 189 15.61 5.85 10.48
CA PHE A 189 16.60 6.60 11.25
C PHE A 189 17.88 5.82 11.56
N LEU A 190 17.99 4.57 11.09
CA LEU A 190 19.17 3.73 11.29
C LEU A 190 20.16 3.86 10.11
N PRO A 191 21.47 3.68 10.35
CA PRO A 191 22.45 3.60 9.28
C PRO A 191 22.36 2.24 8.55
N PRO A 192 22.78 2.16 7.27
CA PRO A 192 23.02 0.88 6.60
C PRO A 192 24.08 0.03 7.33
N PRO A 193 23.94 -1.31 7.37
CA PRO A 193 22.85 -2.11 6.79
C PRO A 193 21.64 -2.32 7.72
N ALA A 194 21.67 -1.75 8.94
CA ALA A 194 20.64 -1.99 9.96
C ALA A 194 19.24 -1.53 9.52
N ASN A 195 19.16 -0.41 8.77
CA ASN A 195 17.90 0.06 8.17
C ASN A 195 17.26 -0.99 7.25
N PHE A 196 18.04 -1.58 6.34
CA PHE A 196 17.57 -2.56 5.36
C PHE A 196 17.16 -3.86 6.04
N ILE A 197 17.97 -4.36 6.97
CA ILE A 197 17.68 -5.58 7.75
C ILE A 197 16.36 -5.40 8.51
N LEU A 198 16.21 -4.30 9.26
CA LEU A 198 15.01 -4.04 10.04
C LEU A 198 13.77 -3.84 9.15
N GLY A 199 13.94 -3.11 8.04
CA GLY A 199 12.90 -2.86 7.05
C GLY A 199 12.39 -4.11 6.34
N ILE A 200 13.21 -5.15 6.18
CA ILE A 200 12.77 -6.43 5.60
C ILE A 200 12.27 -7.40 6.67
N ALA A 201 12.97 -7.48 7.81
CA ALA A 201 12.64 -8.42 8.87
C ALA A 201 11.22 -8.21 9.42
N GLY A 202 10.82 -6.95 9.66
CA GLY A 202 9.50 -6.63 10.21
C GLY A 202 8.35 -7.17 9.35
N PRO A 203 8.25 -6.80 8.07
CA PRO A 203 7.24 -7.34 7.15
C PRO A 203 7.32 -8.84 6.97
N ALA A 204 8.53 -9.41 6.86
CA ALA A 204 8.70 -10.85 6.71
C ALA A 204 8.12 -11.60 7.93
N ILE A 205 8.40 -11.12 9.15
CA ILE A 205 7.84 -11.67 10.38
C ILE A 205 6.33 -11.46 10.44
N ALA A 206 5.82 -10.28 10.07
CA ALA A 206 4.39 -10.00 10.09
C ALA A 206 3.60 -10.88 9.12
N VAL A 207 4.11 -11.06 7.90
CA VAL A 207 3.51 -11.91 6.85
C VAL A 207 3.64 -13.39 7.24
N GLY A 208 4.84 -13.85 7.60
CA GLY A 208 5.07 -15.23 8.02
C GLY A 208 4.25 -15.60 9.25
N GLY A 209 4.23 -14.73 10.26
CA GLY A 209 3.41 -14.88 11.46
C GLY A 209 1.91 -14.89 11.15
N THR A 210 1.46 -14.03 10.22
CA THR A 210 0.05 -14.02 9.77
C THR A 210 -0.36 -15.34 9.14
N ILE A 211 0.50 -15.87 8.26
CA ILE A 211 0.27 -17.17 7.62
C ILE A 211 0.21 -18.24 8.72
N VAL A 212 1.26 -18.41 9.51
CA VAL A 212 1.31 -19.42 10.59
C VAL A 212 0.09 -19.30 11.52
N TYR A 213 -0.27 -18.09 11.94
CA TYR A 213 -1.44 -17.86 12.79
C TYR A 213 -2.73 -18.32 12.13
N SER A 214 -2.93 -18.02 10.85
CA SER A 214 -4.15 -18.44 10.13
C SER A 214 -4.32 -19.96 10.06
N TYR A 215 -3.22 -20.72 10.04
CA TYR A 215 -3.25 -22.19 10.14
C TYR A 215 -3.67 -22.67 11.53
N LEU A 216 -3.03 -22.10 12.56
CA LEU A 216 -3.28 -22.45 13.94
C LEU A 216 -4.73 -22.13 14.33
N ALA A 217 -5.24 -20.98 13.88
CA ALA A 217 -6.63 -20.58 14.08
C ALA A 217 -7.60 -21.59 13.45
N LEU A 218 -7.32 -22.09 12.24
CA LEU A 218 -8.15 -23.14 11.62
C LEU A 218 -8.14 -24.43 12.44
N ARG A 219 -6.97 -24.88 12.91
CA ARG A 219 -6.87 -26.07 13.77
C ARG A 219 -7.62 -25.93 15.09
N GLN A 220 -7.74 -24.72 15.63
CA GLN A 220 -8.51 -24.46 16.85
C GLN A 220 -10.01 -24.47 16.61
N VAL A 221 -10.47 -23.98 15.45
CA VAL A 221 -11.90 -23.93 15.09
C VAL A 221 -12.42 -25.31 14.64
N ALA A 222 -11.56 -26.16 14.10
CA ALA A 222 -11.92 -27.52 13.67
C ALA A 222 -11.93 -28.56 14.80
N ARG A 223 -11.54 -28.17 16.03
CA ARG A 223 -11.65 -28.99 17.24
C ARG A 223 -12.97 -28.69 17.94
#